data_AF-A0A265Q2Z8-F1
#
_entry.id   AF-A0A265Q2Z8-F1
#
_cell.length_a   1.000
_cell.length_b   1.000
_cell.length_c   1.000
_cell.angle_alpha   90.00
_cell.angle_beta   90.00
_cell.angle_gamma   90.00
#
_symmetry.space_group_name_H-M   'P 1'
#
loop_
_entity.id
_entity.type
_entity.pdbx_description
1 polymer ?
#
loop_
_entity_poly.entity_id
_entity_poly.type
_entity_poly.pdbx_seq_one_letter_code
_entity_poly.pdbx_strand_id
1 'polypeptide(L)'
;MDDVSYSEERIKKAKSILKKKRIYSHQQLVEELEKVGCSSSQSWVSKNMKDLGYVKHPYEKYYVEGEENKLNQIKDILKKVIYYTSPSFSIEHPPEDESTLKNSIQFSRLYIFPKEGLENSIAELINLYLDMEYTNIKSGVTCGKGCVIVYFKSKLKAKKLHKMLSAMVKDVP
;
A
#
# COMPACT_ATOMS: atom_id res chain seq x y z
N MET A 1 17.61 26.92 17.67
CA MET A 1 17.41 25.45 17.58
C MET A 1 15.92 25.21 17.80
N ASP A 2 15.07 25.30 16.77
CA ASP A 2 13.61 25.01 16.88
C ASP A 2 12.91 24.72 15.52
N ASP A 3 13.65 24.59 14.40
CA ASP A 3 13.02 24.54 13.06
C ASP A 3 12.43 23.17 12.68
N VAL A 4 12.95 22.08 13.24
CA VAL A 4 12.56 20.72 12.84
C VAL A 4 11.17 20.36 13.37
N SER A 5 10.85 20.76 14.60
CA SER A 5 9.55 20.48 15.25
C SER A 5 8.39 21.18 14.52
N TYR A 6 8.58 22.45 14.13
CA TYR A 6 7.56 23.24 13.46
C TYR A 6 7.25 22.73 12.04
N SER A 7 8.25 22.17 11.36
CA SER A 7 8.08 21.58 10.03
C SER A 7 7.21 20.32 10.06
N GLU A 8 7.45 19.41 11.00
CA GLU A 8 6.69 18.16 11.11
C GLU A 8 5.23 18.38 11.53
N GLU A 9 4.99 19.28 12.48
CA GLU A 9 3.62 19.59 12.91
C GLU A 9 2.82 20.25 11.79
N ARG A 10 3.46 21.14 11.02
CA ARG A 10 2.86 21.78 9.85
C ARG A 10 2.52 20.75 8.77
N ILE A 11 3.39 19.78 8.51
CA ILE A 11 3.12 18.67 7.59
C ILE A 11 1.93 17.83 8.07
N LYS A 12 1.87 17.49 9.38
CA LYS A 12 0.74 16.75 9.95
C LYS A 12 -0.59 17.50 9.77
N LYS A 13 -0.60 18.81 10.02
CA LYS A 13 -1.79 19.66 9.82
C LYS A 13 -2.18 19.73 8.34
N ALA A 14 -1.22 19.92 7.43
CA ALA A 14 -1.49 19.93 5.99
C ALA A 14 -2.13 18.62 5.51
N LYS A 15 -1.59 17.47 5.92
CA LYS A 15 -2.18 16.15 5.63
C LYS A 15 -3.59 16.02 6.19
N SER A 16 -3.83 16.48 7.42
CA SER A 16 -5.17 16.44 8.01
C SER A 16 -6.17 17.31 7.25
N ILE A 17 -5.78 18.48 6.75
CA ILE A 17 -6.64 19.35 5.96
C ILE A 17 -6.98 18.68 4.63
N LEU A 18 -5.97 18.18 3.91
CA LEU A 18 -6.13 17.52 2.62
C LEU A 18 -6.99 16.25 2.69
N LYS A 19 -6.99 15.54 3.83
CA LYS A 19 -7.89 14.40 4.05
C LYS A 19 -9.35 14.79 4.30
N LYS A 20 -9.59 15.98 4.84
CA LYS A 20 -10.93 16.42 5.27
C LYS A 20 -11.61 17.36 4.28
N LYS A 21 -10.84 18.07 3.45
CA LYS A 21 -11.34 19.14 2.56
C LYS A 21 -10.84 18.94 1.13
N ARG A 22 -11.69 19.34 0.17
CA ARG A 22 -11.29 19.46 -1.24
C ARG A 22 -10.53 20.76 -1.43
N ILE A 23 -9.22 20.67 -1.62
CA ILE A 23 -8.32 21.81 -1.82
C ILE A 23 -7.97 21.92 -3.31
N TYR A 24 -8.29 23.04 -3.94
CA TYR A 24 -8.18 23.23 -5.39
C TYR A 24 -6.91 23.98 -5.83
N SER A 25 -6.26 24.70 -4.91
CA SER A 25 -5.07 25.51 -5.18
C SER A 25 -4.09 25.53 -4.00
N HIS A 26 -2.83 25.86 -4.27
CA HIS A 26 -1.84 26.07 -3.21
C HIS A 26 -2.24 27.21 -2.28
N GLN A 27 -2.82 28.29 -2.81
CA GLN A 27 -3.30 29.42 -2.03
C GLN A 27 -4.37 29.00 -1.02
N GLN A 28 -5.33 28.18 -1.44
CA GLN A 28 -6.35 27.67 -0.54
C GLN A 28 -5.77 26.81 0.58
N LEU A 29 -4.72 26.03 0.31
CA LEU A 29 -4.05 25.26 1.37
C LEU A 29 -3.32 26.18 2.38
N VAL A 30 -2.71 27.27 1.90
CA VAL A 30 -2.09 28.28 2.77
C VAL A 30 -3.14 28.88 3.69
N GLU A 31 -4.26 29.35 3.16
CA GLU A 31 -5.36 29.95 3.94
C GLU A 31 -5.92 28.98 5.00
N GLU A 32 -6.05 27.69 4.65
CA GLU A 32 -6.52 26.67 5.59
C GLU A 32 -5.49 26.34 6.68
N LEU A 33 -4.19 26.42 6.37
CA LEU A 33 -3.13 26.26 7.36
C LEU A 33 -3.07 27.46 8.31
N GLU A 34 -3.28 28.67 7.81
CA GLU A 34 -3.34 29.88 8.63
C GLU A 34 -4.50 29.83 9.63
N LYS A 35 -5.67 29.33 9.23
CA LYS A 35 -6.84 29.13 10.13
C LYS A 35 -6.55 28.21 11.31
N VAL A 36 -5.57 27.31 11.21
CA VAL A 36 -5.15 26.41 12.29
C VAL A 36 -3.84 26.85 12.96
N GLY A 37 -3.47 28.13 12.80
CA GLY A 37 -2.31 28.74 13.43
C GLY A 37 -0.97 28.36 12.79
N CYS A 38 -0.97 27.90 11.53
CA CYS A 38 0.26 27.54 10.81
C CYS A 38 0.50 28.45 9.61
N SER A 39 1.38 29.44 9.79
CA SER A 39 1.88 30.25 8.69
C SER A 39 2.67 29.39 7.69
N SER A 40 2.35 29.52 6.41
CA SER A 40 2.96 28.77 5.31
C SER A 40 3.02 29.64 4.05
N SER A 41 4.05 29.49 3.22
CA SER A 41 4.10 30.16 1.92
C SER A 41 3.65 29.22 0.79
N GLN A 42 3.22 29.79 -0.34
CA GLN A 42 2.91 28.99 -1.53
C GLN A 42 4.11 28.15 -2.00
N SER A 43 5.34 28.65 -1.83
CA SER A 43 6.57 27.90 -2.16
C SER A 43 6.78 26.71 -1.24
N TRP A 44 6.52 26.88 0.07
CA TRP A 44 6.54 25.78 1.03
C TRP A 44 5.50 24.72 0.65
N VAL A 45 4.26 25.15 0.34
CA VAL A 45 3.20 24.24 -0.09
C VAL A 45 3.59 23.49 -1.36
N SER A 46 4.06 24.19 -2.40
CA SER A 46 4.44 23.57 -3.67
C SER A 46 5.49 22.46 -3.50
N LYS A 47 6.55 22.74 -2.71
CA LYS A 47 7.59 21.76 -2.39
C LYS A 47 7.00 20.56 -1.63
N ASN A 48 6.26 20.82 -0.56
CA ASN A 48 5.73 19.75 0.29
C ASN A 48 4.64 18.93 -0.38
N MET A 49 3.81 19.50 -1.25
CA MET A 49 2.81 18.72 -1.98
C MET A 49 3.46 17.66 -2.87
N LYS A 50 4.60 18.00 -3.49
CA LYS A 50 5.41 17.04 -4.25
C LYS A 50 6.05 16.00 -3.35
N ASP A 51 6.71 16.44 -2.27
CA ASP A 51 7.40 15.54 -1.33
C ASP A 51 6.43 14.59 -0.62
N LEU A 52 5.19 15.03 -0.39
CA LEU A 52 4.10 14.26 0.19
C LEU A 52 3.32 13.43 -0.85
N GLY A 53 3.67 13.52 -2.13
CA GLY A 53 3.04 12.76 -3.21
C GLY A 53 1.57 13.10 -3.48
N TYR A 54 1.13 14.33 -3.19
CA TYR A 54 -0.19 14.80 -3.58
C TYR A 54 -0.20 15.29 -5.04
N VAL A 55 -1.20 14.85 -5.80
CA VAL A 55 -1.39 15.19 -7.21
C VAL A 55 -2.76 15.83 -7.41
N LYS A 56 -2.96 16.57 -8.50
CA LYS A 56 -4.30 17.06 -8.85
C LYS A 56 -5.13 15.94 -9.46
N HIS A 57 -6.35 15.79 -8.96
CA HIS A 57 -7.34 14.90 -9.56
C HIS A 57 -7.61 15.36 -11.01
N PRO A 58 -7.58 14.45 -12.01
CA PRO A 58 -7.62 14.80 -13.43
C PRO A 58 -8.89 15.56 -13.83
N TYR A 59 -10.04 15.21 -13.22
CA TYR A 59 -11.34 15.81 -13.56
C TYR A 59 -11.72 16.96 -12.63
N GLU A 60 -11.81 16.70 -11.32
CA GLU A 60 -12.26 17.69 -10.34
C GLU A 60 -11.21 18.73 -9.90
N LYS A 61 -9.94 18.60 -10.35
CA LYS A 61 -8.84 19.57 -10.14
C LYS A 61 -8.45 19.89 -8.67
N TYR A 62 -8.99 19.18 -7.68
CA TYR A 62 -8.52 19.25 -6.28
C TYR A 62 -7.37 18.29 -6.02
N TYR A 63 -6.59 18.55 -4.97
CA TYR A 63 -5.47 17.70 -4.57
C TYR A 63 -5.94 16.41 -3.92
N VAL A 64 -5.40 15.30 -4.39
CA VAL A 64 -5.58 13.95 -3.87
C VAL A 64 -4.23 13.32 -3.60
N GLU A 65 -4.20 12.36 -2.70
CA GLU A 65 -2.99 11.55 -2.49
C GLU A 65 -2.74 10.66 -3.70
N GLY A 66 -1.57 10.78 -4.31
CA GLY A 66 -1.17 10.00 -5.47
C GLY A 66 -1.05 8.51 -5.16
N GLU A 67 -1.31 7.67 -6.16
CA GLU A 67 -1.24 6.21 -6.02
C GLU A 67 0.15 5.73 -5.56
N GLU A 68 1.22 6.35 -6.04
CA GLU A 68 2.59 6.01 -5.63
C GLU A 68 2.81 6.23 -4.11
N ASN A 69 2.26 7.31 -3.55
CA ASN A 69 2.38 7.57 -2.11
C ASN A 69 1.57 6.58 -1.28
N LYS A 70 0.36 6.23 -1.74
CA LYS A 70 -0.46 5.18 -1.10
C LYS A 70 0.27 3.83 -1.14
N LEU A 71 0.88 3.49 -2.27
CA LEU A 71 1.67 2.28 -2.42
C LEU A 71 2.86 2.25 -1.43
N ASN A 72 3.57 3.36 -1.28
CA ASN A 72 4.67 3.46 -0.32
C ASN A 72 4.19 3.34 1.13
N GLN A 73 3.06 3.95 1.48
CA GLN A 73 2.47 3.80 2.82
C GLN A 73 2.06 2.34 3.11
N ILE A 74 1.48 1.64 2.13
CA ILE A 74 1.17 0.22 2.28
C ILE A 74 2.46 -0.57 2.53
N LYS A 75 3.51 -0.34 1.74
CA LYS A 75 4.83 -0.99 1.92
C LYS A 75 5.40 -0.73 3.33
N ASP A 76 5.33 0.50 3.83
CA ASP A 76 5.81 0.87 5.15
C ASP A 76 5.03 0.17 6.28
N ILE A 77 3.72 0.03 6.14
CA ILE A 77 2.89 -0.72 7.09
C ILE A 77 3.29 -2.20 7.04
N LEU A 78 3.31 -2.81 5.85
CA LEU A 78 3.67 -4.21 5.65
C LEU A 78 5.05 -4.54 6.24
N LYS A 79 6.04 -3.65 6.08
CA LYS A 79 7.37 -3.79 6.69
C LYS A 79 7.34 -3.93 8.23
N LYS A 80 6.42 -3.24 8.91
CA LYS A 80 6.35 -3.21 10.38
C LYS A 80 5.61 -4.41 10.99
N VAL A 81 4.78 -5.07 10.19
CA VAL A 81 3.76 -6.03 10.66
C VAL A 81 3.97 -7.44 10.11
N ILE A 82 4.67 -7.61 8.99
CA ILE A 82 5.03 -8.93 8.48
C ILE A 82 6.28 -9.41 9.20
N TYR A 83 6.20 -10.61 9.78
CA TYR A 83 7.34 -11.27 10.42
C TYR A 83 8.10 -12.15 9.43
N TYR A 84 7.39 -12.83 8.54
CA TYR A 84 7.98 -13.82 7.65
C TYR A 84 7.12 -14.05 6.40
N THR A 85 7.75 -14.45 5.30
CA THR A 85 7.01 -14.93 4.12
C THR A 85 7.64 -16.21 3.58
N SER A 86 6.80 -17.14 3.12
CA SER A 86 7.22 -18.41 2.56
C SER A 86 6.49 -18.68 1.25
N PRO A 87 7.20 -18.80 0.11
CA PRO A 87 6.58 -19.15 -1.15
C PRO A 87 6.37 -20.66 -1.22
N SER A 88 5.22 -21.09 -1.72
CA SER A 88 4.95 -22.49 -2.03
C SER A 88 4.46 -22.61 -3.46
N PHE A 89 5.07 -23.53 -4.20
CA PHE A 89 4.74 -23.77 -5.60
C PHE A 89 4.22 -25.19 -5.72
N SER A 90 2.93 -25.36 -5.45
CA SER A 90 2.26 -26.65 -5.58
C SER A 90 1.56 -26.76 -6.94
N ILE A 91 1.56 -27.96 -7.52
CA ILE A 91 0.63 -28.34 -8.58
C ILE A 91 -0.54 -28.97 -7.84
N GLU A 92 -1.71 -28.35 -7.86
CA GLU A 92 -2.92 -29.03 -7.40
C GLU A 92 -3.48 -29.83 -8.57
N HIS A 93 -3.54 -31.15 -8.39
CA HIS A 93 -4.39 -31.98 -9.20
C HIS A 93 -5.84 -31.69 -8.77
N PRO A 94 -6.76 -31.36 -9.68
CA PRO A 94 -8.18 -31.33 -9.34
C PRO A 94 -8.62 -32.72 -8.82
N PRO A 95 -9.70 -32.80 -8.02
CA PRO A 95 -10.24 -34.08 -7.56
C PRO A 95 -10.51 -35.01 -8.75
N GLU A 96 -10.30 -36.30 -8.52
CA GLU A 96 -10.31 -37.39 -9.51
C GLU A 96 -11.67 -37.53 -10.22
N ASP A 97 -11.91 -36.70 -11.23
CA ASP A 97 -12.93 -36.93 -12.26
C ASP A 97 -12.27 -36.80 -13.64
N GLU A 98 -12.00 -37.95 -14.25
CA GLU A 98 -11.12 -38.13 -15.42
C GLU A 98 -11.57 -37.41 -16.70
N SER A 99 -12.76 -36.82 -16.75
CA SER A 99 -13.24 -36.09 -17.94
C SER A 99 -12.75 -34.64 -18.06
N THR A 100 -12.04 -34.12 -17.05
CA THR A 100 -11.63 -32.69 -17.00
C THR A 100 -10.12 -32.46 -16.97
N LEU A 101 -9.33 -33.51 -17.23
CA LEU A 101 -7.86 -33.57 -17.10
C LEU A 101 -7.05 -32.60 -17.99
N LYS A 102 -7.69 -31.84 -18.90
CA LYS A 102 -6.97 -30.90 -19.78
C LYS A 102 -6.69 -29.53 -19.15
N ASN A 103 -7.25 -29.20 -17.99
CA ASN A 103 -7.09 -27.90 -17.35
C ASN A 103 -6.62 -27.99 -15.89
N SER A 104 -5.48 -28.62 -15.62
CA SER A 104 -4.82 -28.47 -14.32
C SER A 104 -4.38 -27.01 -14.14
N ILE A 105 -5.07 -26.28 -13.26
CA ILE A 105 -4.72 -24.88 -12.99
C ILE A 105 -3.60 -24.88 -11.96
N GLN A 106 -2.38 -24.65 -12.42
CA GLN A 106 -1.24 -24.46 -11.54
C GLN A 106 -1.37 -23.11 -10.80
N PHE A 107 -1.50 -23.15 -9.48
CA PHE A 107 -1.47 -21.96 -8.64
C PHE A 107 -0.17 -21.89 -7.85
N SER A 108 0.44 -20.71 -7.83
CA SER A 108 1.53 -20.40 -6.91
C SER A 108 0.94 -19.74 -5.67
N ARG A 109 1.40 -20.17 -4.49
CA ARG A 109 0.97 -19.65 -3.20
C ARG A 109 2.09 -18.87 -2.55
N LEU A 110 1.73 -17.77 -1.90
CA LEU A 110 2.62 -17.07 -1.00
C LEU A 110 1.97 -17.03 0.38
N TYR A 111 2.62 -17.63 1.36
CA TYR A 111 2.26 -17.53 2.76
C TYR A 111 2.94 -16.30 3.35
N ILE A 112 2.16 -15.45 4.00
CA ILE A 112 2.60 -14.25 4.69
C ILE A 112 2.21 -14.44 6.15
N PHE A 113 3.18 -14.34 7.05
CA PHE A 113 2.97 -14.52 8.48
C PHE A 113 3.08 -13.15 9.16
N PRO A 114 1.94 -12.51 9.46
CA PRO A 114 1.93 -11.23 10.17
C PRO A 114 2.12 -11.44 11.69
N LYS A 115 2.31 -10.34 12.41
CA LYS A 115 2.14 -10.30 13.87
C LYS A 115 0.71 -10.73 14.24
N GLU A 116 0.58 -11.36 15.39
CA GLU A 116 -0.66 -11.98 15.86
C GLU A 116 -1.85 -11.01 15.84
N GLY A 117 -2.99 -11.46 15.32
CA GLY A 117 -4.25 -10.72 15.29
C GLY A 117 -4.39 -9.70 14.14
N LEU A 118 -3.41 -9.60 13.23
CA LEU A 118 -3.43 -8.66 12.10
C LEU A 118 -3.80 -9.31 10.75
N GLU A 119 -4.13 -10.60 10.71
CA GLU A 119 -4.29 -11.38 9.48
C GLU A 119 -5.29 -10.75 8.50
N ASN A 120 -6.46 -10.32 9.01
CA ASN A 120 -7.49 -9.67 8.19
C ASN A 120 -7.00 -8.34 7.62
N SER A 121 -6.41 -7.48 8.46
CA SER A 121 -5.90 -6.18 8.01
C SER A 121 -4.76 -6.33 7.02
N ILE A 122 -3.90 -7.34 7.18
CA ILE A 122 -2.82 -7.61 6.22
C ILE A 122 -3.38 -8.19 4.92
N ALA A 123 -4.40 -9.04 4.98
CA ALA A 123 -5.07 -9.54 3.78
C ALA A 123 -5.67 -8.40 2.95
N GLU A 124 -6.34 -7.44 3.59
CA GLU A 124 -6.87 -6.24 2.93
C GLU A 124 -5.78 -5.35 2.33
N LEU A 125 -4.70 -5.10 3.08
CA LEU A 125 -3.57 -4.30 2.58
C LEU A 125 -2.85 -4.97 1.40
N ILE A 126 -2.71 -6.30 1.43
CA ILE A 126 -2.13 -7.05 0.33
C ILE A 126 -3.05 -7.03 -0.90
N ASN A 127 -4.37 -7.17 -0.72
CA ASN A 127 -5.33 -6.99 -1.82
C ASN A 127 -5.17 -5.60 -2.46
N LEU A 128 -5.17 -4.54 -1.65
CA LEU A 128 -5.00 -3.18 -2.14
C LEU A 128 -3.67 -3.00 -2.87
N TYR A 129 -2.58 -3.55 -2.34
CA TYR A 129 -1.27 -3.53 -2.99
C TYR A 129 -1.29 -4.24 -4.35
N LEU A 130 -1.95 -5.40 -4.44
CA LEU A 130 -2.08 -6.15 -5.68
C LEU A 130 -2.91 -5.40 -6.71
N ASP A 131 -4.01 -4.77 -6.31
CA ASP A 131 -4.84 -4.00 -7.24
C ASP A 131 -4.06 -2.82 -7.86
N MET A 132 -3.19 -2.19 -7.07
CA MET A 132 -2.40 -1.03 -7.49
C MET A 132 -1.16 -1.40 -8.34
N GLU A 133 -0.35 -2.35 -7.88
CA GLU A 133 0.91 -2.73 -8.57
C GLU A 133 0.68 -3.74 -9.71
N TYR A 134 -0.37 -4.55 -9.57
CA TYR A 134 -0.60 -5.76 -10.35
C TYR A 134 -1.98 -5.71 -11.02
N THR A 135 -2.26 -4.59 -11.69
CA THR A 135 -3.50 -4.40 -12.47
C THR A 135 -3.77 -5.60 -13.39
N ASN A 136 -5.03 -6.03 -13.45
CA ASN A 136 -5.52 -7.14 -14.27
C ASN A 136 -5.04 -8.55 -13.89
N ILE A 137 -4.68 -8.78 -12.62
CA ILE A 137 -4.29 -10.13 -12.16
C ILE A 137 -5.43 -10.77 -11.38
N LYS A 138 -5.86 -11.95 -11.84
CA LYS A 138 -6.69 -12.86 -11.03
C LYS A 138 -5.82 -13.44 -9.92
N SER A 139 -5.64 -12.69 -8.85
CA SER A 139 -5.12 -13.15 -7.56
C SER A 139 -6.25 -13.22 -6.54
N GLY A 140 -6.12 -14.16 -5.61
CA GLY A 140 -7.00 -14.23 -4.44
C GLY A 140 -6.15 -14.06 -3.19
N VAL A 141 -6.68 -13.37 -2.19
CA VAL A 141 -6.09 -13.31 -0.86
C VAL A 141 -7.09 -13.90 0.11
N THR A 142 -6.65 -14.84 0.93
CA THR A 142 -7.42 -15.39 2.05
C THR A 142 -6.58 -15.33 3.32
N CYS A 143 -7.22 -15.42 4.47
CA CYS A 143 -6.58 -15.48 5.77
C CYS A 143 -6.95 -16.79 6.47
N GLY A 144 -5.97 -17.39 7.14
CA GLY A 144 -6.12 -18.48 8.09
C GLY A 144 -5.62 -18.05 9.45
N LYS A 145 -5.72 -18.92 10.46
CA LYS A 145 -5.18 -18.65 11.79
C LYS A 145 -3.66 -18.44 11.69
N GLY A 146 -3.17 -17.24 11.97
CA GLY A 146 -1.74 -16.89 11.96
C GLY A 146 -1.11 -16.67 10.58
N CYS A 147 -1.87 -16.71 9.48
CA CYS A 147 -1.29 -16.52 8.15
C CYS A 147 -2.25 -15.91 7.13
N VAL A 148 -1.68 -15.21 6.16
CA VAL A 148 -2.35 -14.71 4.96
C VAL A 148 -1.80 -15.51 3.77
N ILE A 149 -2.70 -16.01 2.93
CA ILE A 149 -2.36 -16.82 1.75
C ILE A 149 -2.75 -16.04 0.51
N VAL A 150 -1.78 -15.80 -0.36
CA VAL A 150 -1.99 -15.15 -1.66
C VAL A 150 -1.84 -16.17 -2.77
N TYR A 151 -2.87 -16.29 -3.61
CA TYR A 151 -2.90 -17.16 -4.77
C TYR A 151 -2.55 -16.37 -6.03
N PHE A 152 -1.66 -16.93 -6.83
CA PHE A 152 -1.27 -16.41 -8.13
C PHE A 152 -1.42 -17.49 -9.19
N LYS A 153 -1.97 -17.12 -10.35
CA LYS A 153 -1.83 -17.96 -11.56
C LYS A 153 -0.41 -17.97 -12.12
N SER A 154 0.40 -16.97 -11.78
CA SER A 154 1.76 -16.80 -12.32
C SER A 154 2.82 -16.98 -11.23
N LYS A 155 3.69 -17.99 -11.43
CA LYS A 155 4.85 -18.25 -10.58
C LYS A 155 5.82 -17.07 -10.51
N LEU A 156 6.01 -16.35 -11.62
CA LEU A 156 6.89 -15.18 -11.67
C LEU A 156 6.39 -14.06 -10.75
N LYS A 157 5.07 -13.83 -10.72
CA LYS A 157 4.45 -12.78 -9.90
C LYS A 157 4.51 -13.13 -8.41
N ALA A 158 4.23 -14.38 -8.05
CA ALA A 158 4.43 -14.87 -6.69
C ALA A 158 5.89 -14.68 -6.22
N LYS A 159 6.87 -15.00 -7.08
CA LYS A 159 8.29 -14.75 -6.80
C LYS A 159 8.61 -13.26 -6.65
N LYS A 160 8.06 -12.39 -7.50
CA LYS A 160 8.27 -10.93 -7.43
C LYS A 160 7.73 -10.37 -6.11
N LEU A 161 6.50 -10.72 -5.72
CA LEU A 161 5.93 -10.31 -4.44
C LEU A 161 6.74 -10.86 -3.26
N HIS A 162 7.07 -12.16 -3.27
CA HIS A 162 7.88 -12.77 -2.21
C HIS A 162 9.24 -12.09 -2.05
N LYS A 163 9.94 -11.80 -3.16
CA LYS A 163 11.25 -11.12 -3.12
C LYS A 163 11.12 -9.73 -2.51
N MET A 164 10.08 -8.99 -2.88
CA MET A 164 9.81 -7.67 -2.33
C MET A 164 9.53 -7.74 -0.82
N LEU A 165 8.57 -8.56 -0.39
CA LEU A 165 8.22 -8.69 1.03
C LEU A 165 9.40 -9.22 1.86
N SER A 166 10.16 -10.18 1.34
CA SER A 166 11.35 -10.70 2.02
C SER A 166 12.46 -9.66 2.16
N ALA A 167 12.64 -8.78 1.17
CA ALA A 167 13.58 -7.67 1.30
C ALA A 167 13.16 -6.70 2.41
N MET A 168 11.85 -6.43 2.54
CA MET A 168 11.32 -5.55 3.59
C MET A 168 11.52 -6.11 5.00
N VAL A 169 11.37 -7.43 5.16
CA VAL A 169 11.48 -8.13 6.45
C VAL A 169 12.94 -8.30 6.90
N LYS A 170 13.89 -8.47 5.96
CA LYS A 170 15.32 -8.65 6.28
C LYS A 170 16.00 -7.40 6.83
N ASP A 171 15.38 -6.23 6.67
CA ASP A 171 15.88 -4.94 7.17
C ASP A 171 15.35 -4.58 8.56
N VAL A 172 14.82 -5.56 9.31
CA VAL A 172 14.40 -5.38 10.71
C VAL A 172 15.52 -5.92 11.61
N PRO A 173 16.27 -5.05 12.33
CA PRO A 173 17.34 -5.47 13.23
C PRO A 173 16.84 -6.32 14.40
#